data_AF-A0A556APL1-F1
#
_entry.id   AF-A0A556APL1-F1
#
_cell.length_a   1.000
_cell.length_b   1.000
_cell.length_c   1.000
_cell.angle_alpha   90.00
_cell.angle_beta   90.00
_cell.angle_gamma   90.00
#
_symmetry.space_group_name_H-M   'P 1'
#
loop_
_entity.id
_entity.type
_entity.pdbx_description
1 polymer ?
#
loop_
_entity_poly.entity_id
_entity_poly.type
_entity_poly.pdbx_seq_one_letter_code
_entity_poly.pdbx_strand_id
1 'polypeptide(L)'
;MIRIAIACGALALAGCAAAPTVRTVTVEVPVPVPCRIEKVERPTWAMDALPAGARLYETVRAALVEIEQRQGYEARLEAALLTCR
;
A
#
# COMPACT_ATOMS: atom_id res chain seq x y z
N MET A 1 -7.05 25.00 -64.89
CA MET A 1 -5.85 24.67 -64.10
C MET A 1 -5.78 25.45 -62.78
N ILE A 2 -5.81 26.80 -62.82
CA ILE A 2 -5.79 27.66 -61.60
C ILE A 2 -6.90 27.32 -60.58
N ARG A 3 -8.14 27.11 -61.04
CA ARG A 3 -9.28 26.77 -60.16
C ARG A 3 -9.10 25.44 -59.42
N ILE A 4 -8.43 24.46 -60.02
CA ILE A 4 -8.17 23.15 -59.41
C ILE A 4 -7.08 23.27 -58.35
N ALA A 5 -6.04 24.05 -58.62
CA ALA A 5 -4.97 24.33 -57.65
C ALA A 5 -5.51 25.06 -56.40
N ILE A 6 -6.41 26.03 -56.58
CA ILE A 6 -7.08 26.72 -55.48
C ILE A 6 -7.96 25.77 -54.66
N ALA A 7 -8.72 24.89 -55.32
CA ALA A 7 -9.56 23.90 -54.63
C ALA A 7 -8.75 22.86 -53.84
N CYS A 8 -7.65 22.34 -54.42
CA CYS A 8 -6.74 21.43 -53.71
C CYS A 8 -6.05 22.12 -52.52
N GLY A 9 -5.64 23.38 -52.68
CA GLY A 9 -5.10 24.17 -51.59
C GLY A 9 -6.11 24.30 -50.45
N ALA A 10 -7.35 24.72 -50.75
CA ALA A 10 -8.40 24.86 -49.74
C ALA A 10 -8.69 23.55 -48.99
N LEU A 11 -8.72 22.40 -49.67
CA LEU A 11 -8.90 21.09 -49.03
C LEU A 11 -7.73 20.71 -48.11
N ALA A 12 -6.49 20.98 -48.52
CA ALA A 12 -5.32 20.68 -47.72
C ALA A 12 -5.25 21.52 -46.42
N LEU A 13 -5.76 22.75 -46.44
CA LEU A 13 -5.78 23.64 -45.27
C LEU A 13 -6.96 23.38 -44.31
N ALA A 14 -8.00 22.64 -44.71
CA ALA A 14 -9.18 22.39 -43.88
C ALA A 14 -8.86 21.65 -42.57
N GLY A 15 -7.81 20.83 -42.55
CA GLY A 15 -7.35 20.14 -41.34
C GLY A 15 -6.75 21.05 -40.26
N CYS A 16 -6.22 22.23 -40.64
CA CYS A 16 -5.67 23.20 -39.68
C CYS A 16 -6.76 24.01 -38.95
N ALA A 17 -7.98 24.09 -39.50
CA ALA A 17 -9.10 24.79 -38.88
C ALA A 17 -9.90 23.91 -37.90
N ALA A 18 -9.60 22.60 -37.82
CA ALA A 18 -10.28 21.68 -36.93
C ALA A 18 -9.77 21.85 -35.48
N ALA A 19 -10.53 22.57 -34.65
CA ALA A 19 -10.25 22.65 -33.21
C ALA A 19 -10.73 21.38 -32.50
N PRO A 20 -9.86 20.68 -31.73
CA PRO A 20 -10.29 19.52 -30.96
C PRO A 20 -11.25 19.93 -29.83
N THR A 21 -12.28 19.12 -29.59
CA THR A 21 -13.20 19.31 -28.46
C THR A 21 -12.55 18.78 -27.19
N VAL A 22 -11.87 19.65 -26.45
CA VAL A 22 -11.26 19.27 -25.16
C VAL A 22 -12.35 19.16 -24.10
N ARG A 23 -12.56 17.96 -23.58
CA ARG A 23 -13.41 17.73 -22.40
C ARG A 23 -12.53 17.38 -21.22
N THR A 24 -12.49 18.26 -20.23
CA THR A 24 -11.85 17.96 -18.95
C THR A 24 -12.74 17.02 -18.16
N VAL A 25 -12.20 15.87 -17.78
CA VAL A 25 -12.87 14.89 -16.91
C VAL A 25 -12.15 14.88 -15.58
N THR A 26 -12.89 15.03 -14.49
CA THR A 26 -12.34 14.83 -13.15
C THR A 26 -12.15 13.33 -12.94
N VAL A 27 -10.93 12.93 -12.61
CA VAL A 27 -10.58 11.53 -12.30
C VAL A 27 -10.15 11.48 -10.85
N GLU A 28 -10.85 10.68 -10.05
CA GLU A 28 -10.45 10.38 -8.67
C GLU A 28 -9.25 9.43 -8.72
N VAL A 29 -8.05 9.97 -8.49
CA VAL A 29 -6.83 9.18 -8.39
C VAL A 29 -6.65 8.78 -6.93
N PRO A 30 -6.59 7.48 -6.60
CA PRO A 30 -6.36 7.05 -5.22
C PRO A 30 -4.95 7.49 -4.78
N VAL A 31 -4.91 8.35 -3.76
CA VAL A 31 -3.66 8.82 -3.14
C VAL A 31 -3.39 7.98 -1.89
N PRO A 32 -2.19 7.37 -1.75
CA PRO A 32 -1.85 6.63 -0.55
C PRO A 32 -1.80 7.58 0.66
N VAL A 33 -2.62 7.31 1.66
CA VAL A 33 -2.61 8.05 2.94
C VAL A 33 -1.73 7.31 3.96
N PRO A 34 -0.94 8.03 4.78
CA PRO A 34 -0.15 7.38 5.82
C PRO A 34 -1.07 6.85 6.92
N CYS A 35 -0.95 5.56 7.25
CA CYS A 35 -1.62 5.02 8.41
C CYS A 35 -0.97 5.53 9.71
N ARG A 36 -1.78 6.10 10.61
CA ARG A 36 -1.33 6.57 11.93
C ARG A 36 -1.89 5.64 12.99
N ILE A 37 -1.06 4.68 13.40
CA ILE A 37 -1.37 3.74 14.48
C ILE A 37 -0.30 3.83 15.56
N GLU A 38 -0.71 3.58 16.80
CA GLU A 38 0.21 3.40 17.93
C GLU A 38 1.09 2.18 17.66
N LYS A 39 2.37 2.29 17.98
CA LYS A 39 3.30 1.17 17.84
C LYS A 39 2.95 0.08 18.86
N VAL A 40 2.73 -1.14 18.38
CA VAL A 40 2.56 -2.30 19.27
C VAL A 40 3.93 -2.67 19.84
N GLU A 41 4.13 -2.46 21.15
CA GLU A 41 5.41 -2.74 21.79
C GLU A 41 5.70 -4.24 21.92
N ARG A 42 6.96 -4.61 21.69
CA ARG A 42 7.47 -5.98 21.86
C ARG A 42 7.44 -6.31 23.35
N PRO A 43 6.71 -7.35 23.78
CA PRO A 43 6.74 -7.77 25.17
C PRO A 43 8.09 -8.44 25.49
N THR A 44 8.39 -8.58 26.78
CA THR A 44 9.46 -9.45 27.27
C THR A 44 9.05 -10.91 27.05
N TRP A 45 9.79 -11.62 26.21
CA TRP A 45 9.46 -13.01 25.91
C TRP A 45 9.89 -13.96 27.02
N ALA A 46 9.14 -15.04 27.21
CA ALA A 46 9.45 -16.01 28.26
C ALA A 46 10.83 -16.66 28.08
N MET A 47 11.27 -16.89 26.83
CA MET A 47 12.60 -17.44 26.58
C MET A 47 13.72 -16.42 26.84
N ASP A 48 13.47 -15.11 26.65
CA ASP A 48 14.45 -14.06 26.93
C ASP A 48 14.82 -14.01 28.44
N ALA A 49 13.94 -14.51 29.32
CA ALA A 49 14.15 -14.55 30.77
C ALA A 49 14.83 -15.84 31.28
N LEU A 50 15.13 -16.81 30.41
CA LEU A 50 15.75 -18.07 30.82
C LEU A 50 17.23 -17.90 31.19
N PRO A 51 17.69 -18.45 32.32
CA PRO A 51 19.11 -18.48 32.64
C PRO A 51 19.88 -19.40 31.69
N ALA A 52 21.16 -19.09 31.48
CA ALA A 52 22.07 -19.99 30.76
C ALA A 52 22.15 -21.35 31.47
N GLY A 53 21.97 -22.44 30.72
CA GLY A 53 21.98 -23.80 31.27
C GLY A 53 20.67 -24.24 31.94
N ALA A 54 19.55 -23.53 31.70
CA ALA A 54 18.23 -23.97 32.12
C ALA A 54 17.97 -25.44 31.75
N ARG A 55 17.30 -26.17 32.64
CA ARG A 55 16.97 -27.58 32.40
C ARG A 55 15.97 -27.69 31.26
N LEU A 56 15.98 -28.81 30.55
CA LEU A 56 15.07 -29.06 29.43
C LEU A 56 13.60 -28.75 29.76
N TYR A 57 13.14 -29.14 30.95
CA TYR A 57 11.77 -28.87 31.39
C TYR A 57 11.46 -27.37 31.54
N GLU A 58 12.41 -26.58 32.03
CA GLU A 58 12.27 -25.11 32.17
C GLU A 58 12.22 -24.45 30.80
N THR A 59 13.06 -24.91 29.86
CA THR A 59 13.06 -24.45 28.47
C THR A 59 11.75 -24.78 27.76
N VAL A 60 11.25 -26.01 27.87
CA VAL A 60 9.97 -26.41 27.25
C VAL A 60 8.81 -25.60 27.82
N ARG A 61 8.78 -25.37 29.14
CA ARG A 61 7.76 -24.54 29.77
C ARG A 61 7.80 -23.11 29.24
N ALA A 62 8.97 -22.48 29.18
CA ALA A 62 9.12 -21.13 28.65
C ALA A 62 8.72 -21.04 27.17
N ALA A 63 9.07 -22.04 26.36
CA ALA A 63 8.69 -22.10 24.95
C ALA A 63 7.15 -22.18 24.77
N LEU A 64 6.47 -23.00 25.57
CA LEU A 64 5.00 -23.09 25.53
C LEU A 64 4.34 -21.77 25.93
N VAL A 65 4.84 -21.10 26.97
CA VAL A 65 4.36 -19.77 27.37
C VAL A 65 4.60 -18.76 26.24
N GLU A 66 5.77 -18.78 25.62
CA GLU A 66 6.09 -17.85 24.55
C GLU A 66 5.22 -18.05 23.31
N ILE A 67 4.84 -19.28 22.95
CA ILE A 67 3.90 -19.54 21.85
C ILE A 67 2.60 -18.76 22.05
N GLU A 68 2.02 -18.80 23.25
CA GLU A 68 0.81 -18.03 23.59
C GLU A 68 1.08 -16.51 23.56
N GLN A 69 2.23 -16.07 24.07
CA GLN A 69 2.61 -14.65 24.01
C GLN A 69 2.73 -14.16 22.56
N ARG A 70 3.28 -14.97 21.66
CA ARG A 70 3.46 -14.65 20.24
C ARG A 70 2.12 -14.56 19.53
N GLN A 71 1.23 -15.53 19.75
CA GLN A 71 -0.14 -15.49 19.22
C GLN A 71 -0.87 -14.21 19.66
N GLY A 72 -0.79 -13.85 20.94
CA GLY A 72 -1.39 -12.61 21.45
C GLY A 72 -0.74 -11.34 20.87
N TYR A 73 0.56 -11.35 20.57
CA TYR A 73 1.24 -10.23 19.92
C TYR A 73 0.86 -10.12 18.44
N GLU A 74 0.81 -11.23 17.73
CA GLU A 74 0.36 -11.30 16.33
C GLU A 74 -1.08 -10.79 16.19
N ALA A 75 -1.99 -11.21 17.06
CA ALA A 75 -3.37 -10.71 17.07
C ALA A 75 -3.44 -9.19 17.28
N ARG A 76 -2.59 -8.61 18.15
CA ARG A 76 -2.51 -7.16 18.34
C ARG A 76 -1.94 -6.44 17.10
N LEU A 77 -0.94 -7.03 16.44
CA LEU A 77 -0.39 -6.48 15.20
C LEU A 77 -1.42 -6.50 14.07
N GLU A 78 -2.14 -7.60 13.90
CA GLU A 78 -3.22 -7.72 12.92
C GLU A 78 -4.31 -6.68 13.17
N ALA A 79 -4.75 -6.52 14.42
CA ALA A 79 -5.72 -5.50 14.79
C ALA A 79 -5.24 -4.07 14.45
N ALA A 80 -3.96 -3.78 14.68
CA ALA A 80 -3.37 -2.50 14.32
C ALA A 80 -3.37 -2.29 12.79
N LEU A 81 -3.03 -3.31 12.01
CA LEU A 81 -3.07 -3.24 10.54
C LEU A 81 -4.50 -3.10 9.98
N LEU A 82 -5.48 -3.76 10.59
CA LEU A 82 -6.90 -3.63 10.19
C LEU A 82 -7.43 -2.21 10.37
N THR A 83 -6.88 -1.44 11.30
CA THR A 83 -7.23 -0.02 11.49
C THR A 83 -6.75 0.85 10.32
N CYS A 84 -5.80 0.37 9.51
CA CYS A 84 -5.21 1.09 8.37
C CYS A 84 -5.90 0.83 7.02
N ARG A 85 -6.89 -0.07 6.96
CA ARG A 85 -7.61 -0.40 5.74
C ARG A 85 -8.70 0.63 5.47
#